data_AF-A0AAX2F435-F1
#
_entry.id   AF-A0AAX2F435-F1
#
_cell.length_a   1.000
_cell.length_b   1.000
_cell.length_c   1.000
_cell.angle_alpha   90.00
_cell.angle_beta   90.00
_cell.angle_gamma   90.00
#
_symmetry.space_group_name_H-M   'P 1'
#
loop_
_entity.id
_entity.type
_entity.pdbx_description
1 polymer ?
#
loop_
_entity_poly.entity_id
_entity_poly.type
_entity_poly.pdbx_seq_one_letter_code
_entity_poly.pdbx_strand_id
1 'polypeptide(L)'
;MTAEALSALIHGAKDTITYVGFMGGDGDPAAVDLLAKYVQERHNGLKVGWYTGRTAISPLINQQHFDYIKVGAYLRHLGGLDFPRTNQRMYRRCTDGSFEDITSRFWTHQIGNNL
;
A
#
# COMPACT_ATOMS: atom_id res chain seq x y z
N MET A 1 5.93 -14.35 -8.08
CA MET A 1 4.82 -13.95 -8.99
C MET A 1 5.43 -13.31 -10.22
N THR A 2 4.91 -13.57 -11.42
CA THR A 2 5.36 -12.92 -12.66
C THR A 2 4.33 -11.90 -13.13
N ALA A 3 4.69 -11.06 -14.11
CA ALA A 3 3.80 -10.06 -14.67
C ALA A 3 2.60 -10.70 -15.42
N GLU A 4 2.84 -11.81 -16.11
CA GLU A 4 1.81 -12.56 -16.85
C GLU A 4 0.79 -13.17 -15.89
N ALA A 5 1.27 -13.77 -14.79
CA ALA A 5 0.41 -14.32 -13.75
C ALA A 5 -0.43 -13.22 -13.10
N LEU A 6 0.16 -12.05 -12.82
CA LEU A 6 -0.55 -10.89 -12.30
C LEU A 6 -1.62 -10.38 -13.29
N SER A 7 -1.27 -10.28 -14.57
CA SER A 7 -2.21 -9.86 -15.62
C SER A 7 -3.38 -10.84 -15.75
N ALA A 8 -3.13 -12.15 -15.66
CA ALA A 8 -4.19 -13.16 -15.68
C ALA A 8 -5.16 -13.00 -14.49
N LEU A 9 -4.65 -12.70 -13.30
CA LEU A 9 -5.49 -12.41 -12.12
C LEU A 9 -6.33 -11.15 -12.32
N ILE A 10 -5.74 -10.07 -12.85
CA ILE A 10 -6.44 -8.81 -13.12
C ILE A 10 -7.56 -9.03 -14.16
N HIS A 11 -7.28 -9.69 -15.28
CA HIS A 11 -8.29 -9.99 -16.30
C HIS A 11 -9.38 -10.93 -15.77
N GLY A 12 -9.01 -11.91 -14.93
CA GLY A 12 -9.96 -12.81 -14.27
C GLY A 12 -10.96 -12.07 -13.39
N ALA A 13 -10.59 -10.90 -12.86
CA ALA A 13 -11.47 -10.02 -12.09
C ALA A 13 -12.46 -9.21 -12.95
N LYS A 14 -12.38 -9.25 -14.28
CA LYS A 14 -13.37 -8.67 -15.23
C LYS A 14 -13.84 -7.26 -14.86
N ASP A 15 -12.89 -6.36 -14.63
CA ASP A 15 -13.13 -4.94 -14.30
C ASP A 15 -13.92 -4.68 -13.00
N THR A 16 -14.04 -5.68 -12.12
CA THR A 16 -14.71 -5.52 -10.81
C THR A 16 -13.80 -4.92 -9.74
N ILE A 17 -12.50 -4.83 -10.02
CA ILE A 17 -11.50 -4.26 -9.11
C ILE A 17 -11.09 -2.87 -9.57
N THR A 18 -10.74 -2.02 -8.61
CA THR A 18 -10.20 -0.68 -8.85
C THR A 18 -8.79 -0.53 -8.28
N TYR A 19 -8.26 -1.58 -7.66
CA TYR A 19 -7.04 -1.52 -6.87
C TYR A 19 -6.28 -2.85 -6.87
N VAL A 20 -4.95 -2.78 -6.98
CA VAL A 20 -4.02 -3.89 -6.76
C VAL A 20 -3.12 -3.56 -5.57
N GLY A 21 -3.18 -4.41 -4.54
CA GLY A 21 -2.37 -4.27 -3.33
C GLY A 21 -1.29 -5.35 -3.23
N PHE A 22 -0.02 -4.94 -3.21
CA PHE A 22 1.09 -5.83 -2.90
C PHE A 22 1.29 -5.91 -1.38
N MET A 23 1.22 -7.12 -0.83
CA MET A 23 1.38 -7.38 0.61
C MET A 23 2.76 -7.99 0.87
N GLY A 24 3.59 -7.37 1.72
CA GLY A 24 4.95 -7.84 1.99
C GLY A 24 5.90 -7.58 0.82
N GLY A 25 6.65 -8.59 0.38
CA GLY A 25 7.68 -8.43 -0.65
C GLY A 25 8.97 -7.77 -0.14
N ASP A 26 9.13 -7.68 1.18
CA ASP A 26 10.28 -7.06 1.84
C ASP A 26 11.62 -7.77 1.58
N GLY A 27 11.58 -9.02 1.14
CA GLY A 27 12.74 -9.81 0.73
C GLY A 27 13.20 -9.54 -0.70
N ASP A 28 12.33 -8.97 -1.56
CA ASP A 28 12.64 -8.59 -2.94
C ASP A 28 11.83 -7.35 -3.35
N PRO A 29 12.21 -6.15 -2.84
CA PRO A 29 11.52 -4.92 -3.15
C PRO A 29 11.62 -4.53 -4.64
N ALA A 30 12.66 -4.98 -5.35
CA ALA A 30 12.82 -4.71 -6.78
C ALA A 30 11.75 -5.44 -7.61
N ALA A 31 11.41 -6.67 -7.25
CA ALA A 31 10.30 -7.38 -7.89
C ALA A 31 8.95 -6.70 -7.63
N VAL A 32 8.72 -6.15 -6.43
CA VAL A 32 7.51 -5.38 -6.13
C VAL A 32 7.44 -4.11 -6.99
N ASP A 33 8.54 -3.37 -7.08
CA ASP A 33 8.63 -2.16 -7.91
C ASP A 33 8.31 -2.45 -9.38
N LEU A 34 8.91 -3.51 -9.93
CA LEU A 34 8.71 -3.93 -11.31
C LEU A 34 7.24 -4.30 -11.59
N LEU A 35 6.60 -5.03 -10.68
CA LEU A 35 5.20 -5.41 -10.83
C LEU A 35 4.26 -4.20 -10.66
N ALA A 36 4.55 -3.28 -9.74
CA ALA A 36 3.77 -2.06 -9.58
C ALA A 36 3.82 -1.19 -10.84
N LYS A 37 5.02 -0.98 -11.39
CA LYS A 37 5.21 -0.32 -12.68
C LYS A 37 4.42 -1.01 -13.80
N TYR A 38 4.50 -2.35 -13.86
CA TYR A 38 3.75 -3.12 -14.86
C TYR A 38 2.24 -2.87 -14.78
N VAL A 39 1.66 -2.87 -13.57
CA VAL A 39 0.22 -2.58 -13.39
C VAL A 39 -0.09 -1.16 -13.87
N GLN A 40 0.71 -0.17 -13.48
CA GLN A 40 0.51 1.23 -13.87
C GLN A 40 0.56 1.41 -15.40
N GLU A 41 1.46 0.71 -16.09
CA GLU A 41 1.68 0.87 -17.54
C GLU A 41 0.71 0.05 -18.40
N ARG A 42 0.22 -1.11 -17.93
CA ARG A 42 -0.65 -2.01 -18.73
C ARG A 42 -2.10 -2.04 -18.30
N HIS A 43 -2.41 -1.61 -17.09
CA HIS A 43 -3.75 -1.71 -16.51
C HIS A 43 -4.22 -0.33 -16.03
N ASN A 44 -4.32 0.61 -16.98
CA ASN A 44 -4.76 1.98 -16.73
C ASN A 44 -6.10 2.01 -15.99
N GLY A 45 -6.21 2.88 -14.99
CA GLY A 45 -7.41 3.02 -14.17
C GLY A 45 -7.39 2.22 -12.87
N LEU A 46 -6.50 1.23 -12.73
CA LEU A 46 -6.24 0.58 -11.45
C LEU A 46 -5.30 1.42 -10.60
N LYS A 47 -5.68 1.60 -9.34
CA LYS A 47 -4.80 2.13 -8.31
C LYS A 47 -3.85 1.03 -7.84
N VAL A 48 -2.63 1.40 -7.48
CA VAL A 48 -1.61 0.46 -6.99
C VAL A 48 -1.21 0.85 -5.58
N GLY A 49 -1.02 -0.13 -4.70
CA GLY A 49 -0.31 0.17 -3.47
C GLY A 49 0.41 -1.00 -2.85
N TRP A 50 1.18 -0.67 -1.83
CA TRP A 50 2.13 -1.58 -1.22
C TRP A 50 2.06 -1.50 0.30
N TYR A 51 2.00 -2.67 0.94
CA TYR A 51 1.91 -2.82 2.38
C TYR A 51 3.13 -3.57 2.89
N THR A 52 4.16 -2.81 3.27
CA THR A 52 5.43 -3.34 3.78
C THR A 52 5.45 -3.33 5.32
N GLY A 53 6.15 -4.32 5.90
CA GLY A 53 6.46 -4.34 7.33
C GLY A 53 7.68 -3.48 7.69
N ARG A 54 8.46 -3.02 6.70
CA ARG A 54 9.62 -2.17 6.93
C ARG A 54 9.17 -0.75 7.28
N THR A 55 9.90 -0.12 8.19
CA THR A 55 9.66 1.29 8.56
C THR A 55 10.14 2.26 7.48
N ALA A 56 11.25 1.93 6.81
CA ALA A 56 11.82 2.74 5.74
C ALA A 56 11.55 2.08 4.38
N ILE A 57 11.23 2.90 3.39
CA ILE A 57 11.10 2.48 1.99
C ILE A 57 12.49 2.14 1.47
N SER A 58 12.61 0.97 0.81
CA SER A 58 13.86 0.54 0.18
C SER A 58 14.29 1.52 -0.92
N PRO A 59 15.59 1.83 -1.08
CA PRO A 59 16.07 2.67 -2.20
C PRO A 59 15.83 2.04 -3.58
N LEU A 60 15.50 0.75 -3.64
CA LEU A 60 15.13 0.04 -4.87
C LEU A 60 13.68 0.29 -5.29
N ILE A 61 12.90 1.01 -4.48
CA ILE A 61 11.50 1.32 -4.76
C ILE A 61 11.43 2.72 -5.35
N ASN A 62 10.87 2.82 -6.56
CA ASN A 62 10.37 4.09 -7.06
C ASN A 62 8.95 4.28 -6.55
N GLN A 63 8.79 5.17 -5.56
CA GLN A 63 7.49 5.45 -4.95
C GLN A 63 6.45 5.92 -5.98
N GLN A 64 6.88 6.49 -7.12
CA GLN A 64 5.99 6.92 -8.20
C GLN A 64 5.32 5.77 -8.97
N HIS A 65 5.62 4.52 -8.65
CA HIS A 65 4.85 3.38 -9.16
C HIS A 65 3.60 3.05 -8.31
N PHE A 66 3.42 3.74 -7.18
CA PHE A 66 2.36 3.46 -6.21
C PHE A 66 1.47 4.69 -6.00
N ASP A 67 0.17 4.44 -5.81
CA ASP A 67 -0.78 5.44 -5.32
C ASP A 67 -0.85 5.46 -3.79
N TYR A 68 -0.57 4.32 -3.15
CA TYR A 68 -0.57 4.19 -1.70
C TYR A 68 0.61 3.34 -1.20
N ILE A 69 1.25 3.77 -0.13
CA ILE A 69 2.33 3.02 0.52
C ILE A 69 2.06 2.99 2.01
N LYS A 70 1.90 1.79 2.55
CA LYS A 70 1.84 1.53 3.99
C LYS A 70 3.19 0.99 4.46
N VAL A 71 3.75 1.61 5.50
CA VAL A 71 4.99 1.19 6.15
C VAL A 71 4.78 0.83 7.62
N GLY A 72 5.76 0.13 8.19
CA GLY A 72 5.85 -0.23 9.60
C GLY A 72 5.21 -1.59 9.92
N ALA A 73 5.89 -2.39 10.74
CA ALA A 73 5.37 -3.66 11.23
C ALA A 73 4.19 -3.44 12.20
N TYR A 74 3.29 -4.40 12.28
CA TYR A 74 2.28 -4.39 13.35
C TYR A 74 2.94 -4.65 14.70
N LEU A 75 2.84 -3.68 15.62
CA LEU A 75 3.29 -3.84 17.00
C LEU A 75 2.07 -3.88 17.92
N ARG A 76 1.83 -5.03 18.55
CA ARG A 76 0.63 -5.27 19.38
C ARG A 76 0.37 -4.16 20.42
N HIS A 77 1.41 -3.68 21.08
CA HIS A 77 1.32 -2.67 22.14
C HIS A 77 1.05 -1.24 21.61
N LEU A 78 1.15 -1.01 20.29
CA LEU A 78 0.85 0.25 19.63
C LEU A 78 -0.43 0.21 18.78
N GLY A 79 -1.03 -0.96 18.59
CA GLY A 79 -2.28 -1.13 17.84
C GLY A 79 -2.12 -1.09 16.31
N GLY A 80 -3.26 -1.23 15.62
CA GLY A 80 -3.36 -1.18 14.16
C GLY A 80 -3.36 0.24 13.61
N LEU A 81 -3.64 0.42 12.31
CA LEU A 81 -3.84 1.75 11.71
C LEU A 81 -5.04 2.49 12.29
N ASP A 82 -5.93 1.78 12.99
CA ASP A 82 -7.11 2.29 13.69
C ASP A 82 -6.80 2.95 15.03
N PHE A 83 -5.55 2.86 15.50
CA PHE A 83 -5.15 3.41 16.79
C PHE A 83 -4.15 4.57 16.67
N PRO A 84 -4.35 5.71 17.35
CA PRO A 84 -3.48 6.89 17.21
C PRO A 84 -2.01 6.68 17.56
N ARG A 85 -1.71 5.70 18.42
CA ARG A 85 -0.34 5.40 18.86
C ARG A 85 0.42 4.44 17.94
N THR A 86 -0.18 4.04 16.82
CA THR A 86 0.44 3.09 15.88
C THR A 86 1.78 3.59 15.36
N ASN A 87 2.72 2.66 15.14
CA ASN A 87 3.97 2.94 14.43
C ASN A 87 3.81 2.83 12.91
N GLN A 88 2.65 2.38 12.44
CA GLN A 88 2.37 2.23 11.01
C GLN A 88 2.06 3.59 10.40
N ARG A 89 2.46 3.78 9.13
CA ARG A 89 2.11 4.99 8.37
C ARG A 89 1.49 4.60 7.05
N MET A 90 0.42 5.29 6.66
CA MET A 90 -0.23 5.13 5.37
C MET A 90 -0.07 6.42 4.58
N TYR A 91 0.67 6.34 3.48
CA TYR A 91 0.92 7.46 2.59
C TYR A 91 0.07 7.33 1.33
N ARG A 92 -0.41 8.47 0.82
CA ARG A 92 -1.14 8.59 -0.44
C ARG A 92 -0.39 9.52 -1.38
N ARG A 93 -0.22 9.11 -2.63
CA ARG A 93 0.35 9.95 -3.68
C ARG A 93 -0.61 11.09 -4.05
N CYS A 94 -0.09 12.30 -4.09
CA CYS A 94 -0.75 13.51 -4.56
C CYS A 94 -0.55 13.69 -6.08
N THR A 95 -1.34 14.57 -6.69
CA THR A 95 -1.25 14.85 -8.14
C THR A 95 0.09 15.45 -8.57
N ASP A 96 0.81 16.09 -7.65
CA ASP A 96 2.15 16.65 -7.86
C ASP A 96 3.28 15.62 -7.63
N GLY A 97 2.93 14.36 -7.36
CA GLY A 97 3.87 13.28 -7.06
C GLY A 97 4.39 13.26 -5.63
N SER A 98 4.01 14.21 -4.78
CA SER A 98 4.31 14.16 -3.34
C SER A 98 3.48 13.08 -2.63
N PHE A 99 3.85 12.75 -1.39
CA PHE A 99 3.12 11.78 -0.58
C PHE A 99 2.59 12.43 0.70
N GLU A 100 1.28 12.38 0.88
CA GLU A 100 0.58 12.84 2.08
C GLU A 100 0.45 11.68 3.08
N ASP A 101 0.80 11.92 4.35
CA ASP A 101 0.47 11.00 5.44
C ASP A 101 -1.04 11.09 5.74
N ILE A 102 -1.76 10.03 5.41
CA ILE A 102 -3.21 9.89 5.65
C ILE A 102 -3.52 8.94 6.81
N THR A 103 -2.55 8.59 7.65
CA THR A 103 -2.69 7.61 8.74
C THR A 103 -3.84 7.96 9.67
N SER A 104 -4.02 9.23 10.01
CA SER A 104 -5.08 9.68 10.92
C SER A 104 -6.49 9.41 10.41
N ARG A 105 -6.69 9.23 9.09
CA ARG A 105 -7.99 8.91 8.50
C ARG A 105 -8.46 7.50 8.83
N PHE A 106 -7.56 6.63 9.27
CA PHE A 106 -7.87 5.26 9.66
C PHE A 106 -8.25 5.14 11.13
N TRP A 107 -7.96 6.16 11.95
CA TRP A 107 -8.28 6.13 13.37
C TRP A 107 -9.79 6.08 13.57
N THR A 108 -10.24 5.05 14.29
CA THR A 108 -11.63 5.01 14.74
C THR A 108 -11.80 6.01 15.89
N HIS A 109 -12.82 6.87 15.80
CA HIS A 109 -13.25 7.65 16.95
C HIS A 109 -13.66 6.66 18.03
N GLN A 110 -12.94 6.62 19.14
CA GLN A 110 -13.46 6.00 20.35
C GLN A 110 -14.65 6.85 20.81
N ILE A 111 -15.84 6.60 20.25
CA ILE A 111 -17.07 6.97 20.93
C ILE A 111 -17.04 6.19 22.24
N GLY A 112 -16.92 6.93 23.33
CA GLY A 112 -16.63 6.38 24.64
C GLY A 112 -17.64 5.34 25.08
N ASN A 113 -17.14 4.31 25.74
CA ASN A 113 -17.88 3.59 26.78
C ASN A 113 -16.95 3.50 27.99
N ASN A 114 -16.87 4.60 28.73
CA ASN A 114 -16.71 4.52 30.17
C ASN A 114 -18.13 4.27 30.72
N LEU A 115 -18.48 3.00 30.86
CA LEU A 115 -19.43 2.54 31.88
C LEU A 115 -18.62 1.83 32.95
#